data_AF-Q2PY04-F1
#
_entry.id   AF-Q2PY04-F1
#
_cell.length_a   1.000
_cell.length_b   1.000
_cell.length_c   1.000
_cell.angle_alpha   90.00
_cell.angle_beta   90.00
_cell.angle_gamma   90.00
#
_symmetry.space_group_name_H-M   'P 1'
#
loop_
_entity.id
_entity.type
_entity.pdbx_description
1 polymer ?
#
loop_
_entity_poly.entity_id
_entity_poly.type
_entity_poly.pdbx_seq_one_letter_code
_entity_poly.pdbx_strand_id
1 'polypeptide(L)'
;MRARNQVRRPGPRYGERHRRRRSSLDGHIGDTHSWTLPSADCDEIHRLRLRPVPVSSTTLGALGTPRPQNPVPLEGRRAEALAYRAPTTPPETTFRSTRVRLTLLAATMLIAAFPLSAQLVEAPANLATVEINRSRQCVTTLAEIAVIDEILRPIAIQSQRFTTIARAIAIEDASIVPSLNTSDPFDSAIADWFATDELMARRFIETQAPVLQEQRTTGREAIKIFLTDAALAVQARADSVLAENENTVTQAASCDGAIFVRPAVLEACETGSGEICIAAAQPPAATDRFRFVDAPESVWDVQEFRPWTDPTTIQLGPTGQLEGARTVAFTRVGNVVVTVAFSPLLRDVSDVTPAERFSFDQTNQALGLSFNHPSILFAPGFAIRAALPEPLAGEDEYVIHFGDPTEPDALWTGPASTGSPMEASIPLEATHVIRLREGHPLSLTAMRDGESEYSIPLYSTNQAIAMQALLSYMSNQLSVDLNEFVKPVG
;
A
#
# COMPACT_ATOMS: atom_id res chain seq x y z
N MET A 1 30.36 66.08 20.09
CA MET A 1 30.80 65.66 21.44
C MET A 1 31.02 64.15 21.39
N ARG A 2 32.26 63.70 21.13
CA ARG A 2 33.21 63.03 22.06
C ARG A 2 32.75 61.62 22.44
N ALA A 3 33.28 60.55 21.80
CA ALA A 3 34.56 59.85 22.08
C ALA A 3 34.33 58.70 23.10
N ARG A 4 34.90 57.49 23.07
CA ARG A 4 36.04 56.81 22.42
C ARG A 4 35.88 55.31 22.85
N ASN A 5 36.31 54.29 22.12
CA ASN A 5 37.69 53.82 22.16
C ASN A 5 37.97 52.76 21.08
N GLN A 6 39.18 52.84 20.55
CA GLN A 6 39.73 52.07 19.44
C GLN A 6 40.73 51.00 19.95
N VAL A 7 40.69 49.82 19.31
CA VAL A 7 41.80 49.12 18.61
C VAL A 7 43.00 48.57 19.44
N ARG A 8 43.32 47.26 19.27
CA ARG A 8 44.59 46.75 18.64
C ARG A 8 44.76 45.20 18.73
N ARG A 9 45.08 44.61 17.57
CA ARG A 9 45.77 43.31 17.29
C ARG A 9 47.21 43.29 17.87
N PRO A 10 47.97 42.16 18.02
CA PRO A 10 48.36 41.17 16.97
C PRO A 10 48.67 39.70 17.41
N GLY A 11 48.91 38.78 16.44
CA GLY A 11 49.55 37.45 16.65
C GLY A 11 51.09 37.52 16.55
N PRO A 12 51.87 36.49 16.14
CA PRO A 12 51.77 35.01 16.25
C PRO A 12 53.10 34.34 16.78
N ARG A 13 53.16 32.97 16.76
CA ARG A 13 54.31 32.03 16.54
C ARG A 13 55.00 31.24 17.71
N TYR A 14 55.27 29.95 17.36
CA TYR A 14 56.46 29.07 17.58
C TYR A 14 56.55 27.98 18.70
N GLY A 15 57.02 26.78 18.28
CA GLY A 15 57.72 25.70 19.04
C GLY A 15 56.94 24.36 19.12
N GLU A 16 57.23 23.23 18.47
CA GLU A 16 58.43 22.47 18.01
C GLU A 16 59.10 21.55 19.07
N ARG A 17 59.03 20.21 18.87
CA ARG A 17 60.05 19.11 19.09
C ARG A 17 59.39 17.76 19.46
N HIS A 18 59.43 16.74 18.60
CA HIS A 18 60.44 15.67 18.42
C HIS A 18 60.60 14.61 19.55
N ARG A 19 60.25 13.34 19.27
CA ARG A 19 61.20 12.20 19.33
C ARG A 19 60.73 10.93 18.59
N ARG A 20 61.71 10.29 17.94
CA ARG A 20 61.66 9.07 17.09
C ARG A 20 61.84 7.78 17.92
N ARG A 21 61.35 6.64 17.42
CA ARG A 21 62.18 5.44 17.09
C ARG A 21 61.45 4.46 16.16
N ARG A 22 62.24 3.80 15.30
CA ARG A 22 61.93 2.87 14.19
C ARG A 22 61.93 1.40 14.63
N SER A 23 61.24 0.57 13.84
CA SER A 23 61.53 -0.81 13.33
C SER A 23 60.26 -1.68 13.46
N SER A 24 59.82 -2.57 12.57
CA SER A 24 60.34 -3.18 11.34
C SER A 24 59.26 -4.18 10.85
N LEU A 25 58.98 -4.20 9.53
CA LEU A 25 58.49 -5.30 8.68
C LEU A 25 57.12 -6.01 8.90
N ASP A 26 56.54 -6.32 7.72
CA ASP A 26 55.55 -7.36 7.34
C ASP A 26 54.03 -7.07 7.36
N GLY A 27 53.58 -6.64 6.17
CA GLY A 27 52.40 -7.07 5.39
C GLY A 27 51.11 -7.58 6.05
N HIS A 28 49.97 -6.96 5.70
CA HIS A 28 48.82 -7.60 5.03
C HIS A 28 47.83 -6.52 4.55
N ILE A 29 47.26 -6.77 3.37
CA ILE A 29 46.30 -5.94 2.63
C ILE A 29 44.90 -6.21 3.18
N GLY A 30 44.10 -5.17 3.44
CA GLY A 30 42.67 -5.31 3.66
C GLY A 30 42.01 -4.18 4.44
N ASP A 31 41.93 -2.96 3.87
CA ASP A 31 41.08 -1.88 4.38
C ASP A 31 39.90 -1.67 3.41
N THR A 32 38.71 -2.12 3.80
CA THR A 32 37.44 -1.65 3.22
C THR A 32 36.95 -0.45 4.00
N HIS A 33 37.11 0.74 3.43
CA HIS A 33 36.40 1.94 3.86
C HIS A 33 34.91 1.82 3.49
N SER A 34 34.04 1.70 4.50
CA SER A 34 32.61 1.99 4.34
C SER A 34 32.39 3.49 4.46
N TRP A 35 31.96 4.11 3.37
CA TRP A 35 31.44 5.47 3.36
C TRP A 35 29.92 5.39 3.47
N THR A 36 29.40 5.90 4.58
CA THR A 36 28.00 6.25 4.78
C THR A 36 27.71 7.59 4.12
N LEU A 37 26.65 7.66 3.32
CA LEU A 37 25.95 8.89 2.95
C LEU A 37 24.47 8.78 3.37
N PRO A 38 23.81 9.92 3.65
CA PRO A 38 22.51 9.96 4.30
C PRO A 38 21.37 10.03 3.29
N SER A 39 20.31 9.24 3.51
CA SER A 39 19.00 9.47 2.91
C SER A 39 17.93 9.23 3.98
N ALA A 40 17.00 10.18 4.04
CA ALA A 40 15.85 10.20 4.94
C ALA A 40 14.77 9.19 4.52
N ASP A 41 13.86 8.95 5.46
CA ASP A 41 12.51 8.38 5.36
C ASP A 41 12.30 6.88 5.13
N CYS A 42 12.03 6.22 6.27
CA CYS A 42 10.80 5.49 6.60
C CYS A 42 10.30 4.43 5.61
N ASP A 43 11.05 3.34 5.53
CA ASP A 43 10.54 2.03 5.14
C ASP A 43 10.73 1.06 6.33
N GLU A 44 9.81 1.13 7.31
CA GLU A 44 9.92 0.38 8.57
C GLU A 44 9.07 -0.91 8.59
N ILE A 45 9.10 -1.66 7.49
CA ILE A 45 8.84 -3.11 7.47
C ILE A 45 9.82 -3.80 6.51
N HIS A 46 11.14 -3.63 6.64
CA HIS A 46 12.08 -4.53 5.94
C HIS A 46 13.41 -4.70 6.65
N ARG A 47 13.50 -5.69 7.55
CA ARG A 47 14.77 -6.41 7.82
C ARG A 47 14.66 -7.75 8.56
N LEU A 48 13.55 -8.47 8.45
CA LEU A 48 13.56 -9.89 8.79
C LEU A 48 14.26 -10.66 7.65
N ARG A 49 15.51 -11.09 7.88
CA ARG A 49 16.29 -11.91 6.94
C ARG A 49 15.62 -13.28 6.77
N LEU A 50 14.68 -13.39 5.84
CA LEU A 50 14.18 -14.67 5.35
C LEU A 50 15.10 -15.16 4.21
N ARG A 51 15.50 -16.44 4.26
CA ARG A 51 16.31 -17.06 3.19
C ARG A 51 15.51 -17.06 1.87
N PRO A 52 16.17 -16.90 0.71
CA PRO A 52 15.50 -16.89 -0.58
C PRO A 52 14.92 -18.28 -0.89
N VAL A 53 13.61 -18.34 -1.11
CA VAL A 53 12.87 -19.48 -1.68
C VAL A 53 12.30 -19.00 -3.03
N PRO A 54 12.34 -19.80 -4.10
CA PRO A 54 12.10 -19.32 -5.47
C PRO A 54 10.63 -18.98 -5.70
N VAL A 55 10.38 -17.79 -6.25
CA VAL A 55 9.04 -17.20 -6.38
C VAL A 55 8.42 -17.42 -7.76
N SER A 56 7.25 -18.06 -7.71
CA SER A 56 5.97 -17.80 -8.41
C SER A 56 5.44 -16.35 -8.47
N SER A 57 5.65 -15.51 -9.49
CA SER A 57 4.91 -14.23 -9.61
C SER A 57 4.09 -14.13 -10.90
N THR A 58 2.83 -13.74 -10.69
CA THR A 58 1.77 -13.46 -11.66
C THR A 58 1.49 -11.95 -11.61
N THR A 59 1.52 -11.34 -12.80
CA THR A 59 0.78 -10.18 -13.33
C THR A 59 0.09 -9.18 -12.38
N LEU A 60 0.43 -7.89 -12.55
CA LEU A 60 -0.44 -6.74 -12.27
C LEU A 60 -1.13 -6.30 -13.58
N GLY A 61 -2.47 -6.15 -13.55
CA GLY A 61 -3.24 -5.35 -14.50
C GLY A 61 -4.19 -6.09 -15.46
N ALA A 62 -5.48 -6.22 -15.08
CA ALA A 62 -6.65 -5.95 -15.93
C ALA A 62 -7.95 -6.40 -15.22
N LEU A 63 -8.65 -5.48 -14.56
CA LEU A 63 -10.06 -5.64 -14.25
C LEU A 63 -10.85 -5.38 -15.54
N GLY A 64 -11.04 -6.43 -16.34
CA GLY A 64 -12.03 -6.49 -17.41
C GLY A 64 -13.29 -7.16 -16.89
N THR A 65 -14.42 -6.46 -16.96
CA THR A 65 -15.75 -7.05 -16.69
C THR A 65 -16.10 -8.11 -17.75
N PRO A 66 -16.88 -9.16 -17.39
CA PRO A 66 -17.16 -10.25 -18.30
C PRO A 66 -18.17 -9.83 -19.37
N ARG A 67 -17.75 -9.91 -20.64
CA ARG A 67 -18.62 -9.82 -21.81
C ARG A 67 -19.52 -11.07 -21.87
N PRO A 68 -20.84 -10.93 -22.04
CA PRO A 68 -21.72 -12.09 -22.20
C PRO A 68 -21.46 -12.79 -23.53
N GLN A 69 -21.41 -14.11 -23.49
CA GLN A 69 -21.25 -14.99 -24.65
C GLN A 69 -22.51 -14.89 -25.54
N ASN A 70 -22.28 -14.77 -26.86
CA ASN A 70 -23.34 -14.89 -27.87
C ASN A 70 -24.00 -16.28 -27.83
N PRO A 71 -25.32 -16.37 -28.07
CA PRO A 71 -26.02 -17.64 -28.17
C PRO A 71 -25.81 -18.32 -29.52
N VAL A 72 -25.69 -19.65 -29.49
CA VAL A 72 -25.77 -20.57 -30.63
C VAL A 72 -27.22 -20.61 -31.14
N PRO A 73 -27.47 -20.71 -32.47
CA PRO A 73 -28.81 -20.63 -33.04
C PRO A 73 -29.57 -21.95 -32.87
N LEU A 74 -30.83 -21.86 -32.43
CA LEU A 74 -31.80 -22.95 -32.53
C LEU A 74 -32.84 -22.59 -33.60
N GLU A 75 -32.68 -23.19 -34.77
CA GLU A 75 -33.74 -23.32 -35.75
C GLU A 75 -34.81 -24.30 -35.26
N GLY A 76 -36.07 -23.87 -35.37
CA GLY A 76 -37.19 -24.75 -35.71
C GLY A 76 -37.97 -25.37 -34.55
N ARG A 77 -39.10 -24.74 -34.19
CA ARG A 77 -40.44 -25.36 -34.24
C ARG A 77 -41.57 -24.38 -33.91
N ARG A 78 -42.41 -24.18 -34.94
CA ARG A 78 -43.88 -23.94 -34.98
C ARG A 78 -44.61 -23.46 -33.70
N ALA A 79 -45.21 -22.27 -33.87
CA ALA A 79 -46.64 -21.94 -33.76
C ALA A 79 -47.43 -22.41 -32.52
N GLU A 80 -47.95 -21.44 -31.76
CA GLU A 80 -49.40 -21.23 -31.64
C GLU A 80 -49.70 -19.84 -31.03
N ALA A 81 -50.62 -19.14 -31.69
CA ALA A 81 -51.13 -17.84 -31.29
C ALA A 81 -52.29 -18.02 -30.31
N LEU A 82 -52.41 -17.16 -29.30
CA LEU A 82 -53.68 -16.82 -28.66
C LEU A 82 -53.55 -15.46 -27.96
N ALA A 83 -54.28 -14.49 -28.47
CA ALA A 83 -54.49 -13.18 -27.90
C ALA A 83 -55.52 -13.25 -26.76
N TYR A 84 -55.34 -12.50 -25.66
CA TYR A 84 -56.43 -11.70 -25.08
C TYR A 84 -56.01 -10.73 -23.94
N ARG A 85 -56.39 -9.47 -24.14
CA ARG A 85 -56.70 -8.34 -23.23
C ARG A 85 -56.68 -8.51 -21.70
N ALA A 86 -56.11 -7.50 -21.04
CA ALA A 86 -56.42 -7.02 -19.67
C ALA A 86 -57.90 -6.55 -19.56
N PRO A 87 -58.51 -6.53 -18.36
CA PRO A 87 -58.52 -5.28 -17.56
C PRO A 87 -58.73 -5.39 -16.02
N THR A 88 -58.38 -4.28 -15.32
CA THR A 88 -59.05 -3.64 -14.14
C THR A 88 -59.23 -4.37 -12.79
N THR A 89 -58.72 -3.74 -11.72
CA THR A 89 -59.19 -3.80 -10.32
C THR A 89 -60.41 -2.86 -10.08
N PRO A 90 -61.02 -2.80 -8.88
CA PRO A 90 -61.45 -3.84 -7.92
C PRO A 90 -62.95 -3.66 -7.55
N PRO A 91 -63.48 -4.40 -6.54
CA PRO A 91 -64.26 -3.65 -5.54
C PRO A 91 -64.03 -4.06 -4.09
N GLU A 92 -64.28 -3.08 -3.23
CA GLU A 92 -64.45 -3.16 -1.78
C GLU A 92 -65.55 -4.15 -1.38
N THR A 93 -65.31 -4.93 -0.32
CA THR A 93 -66.37 -5.35 0.60
C THR A 93 -65.84 -5.48 2.02
N THR A 94 -66.46 -4.69 2.90
CA THR A 94 -66.52 -4.78 4.35
C THR A 94 -66.94 -6.16 4.86
N PHE A 95 -66.29 -6.67 5.92
CA PHE A 95 -66.94 -7.59 6.86
C PHE A 95 -66.46 -7.39 8.30
N ARG A 96 -67.45 -7.30 9.20
CA ARG A 96 -67.33 -7.05 10.65
C ARG A 96 -67.00 -8.33 11.42
N SER A 97 -66.08 -8.19 12.38
CA SER A 97 -66.11 -8.69 13.77
C SER A 97 -66.36 -10.19 14.03
N THR A 98 -65.35 -10.88 14.58
CA THR A 98 -65.54 -11.64 15.83
C THR A 98 -64.25 -11.67 16.65
N ARG A 99 -64.39 -11.44 17.96
CA ARG A 99 -63.33 -11.28 18.96
C ARG A 99 -62.61 -12.60 19.24
N VAL A 100 -61.28 -12.60 19.17
CA VAL A 100 -60.43 -13.50 19.95
C VAL A 100 -59.47 -12.63 20.76
N ARG A 101 -59.64 -12.66 22.09
CA ARG A 101 -58.73 -12.03 23.04
C ARG A 101 -57.44 -12.83 23.04
N LEU A 102 -56.40 -12.33 22.37
CA LEU A 102 -55.04 -12.77 22.59
C LEU A 102 -54.29 -11.63 23.28
N THR A 103 -53.95 -11.86 24.54
CA THR A 103 -53.10 -11.04 25.39
C THR A 103 -51.71 -10.99 24.75
N LEU A 104 -51.47 -10.01 23.89
CA LEU A 104 -50.13 -9.71 23.39
C LEU A 104 -49.44 -8.83 24.44
N LEU A 105 -48.50 -9.42 25.18
CA LEU A 105 -47.54 -8.65 25.95
C LEU A 105 -46.82 -7.70 24.98
N ALA A 106 -46.96 -6.40 25.25
CA ALA A 106 -46.17 -5.36 24.63
C ALA A 106 -44.70 -5.53 25.03
N ALA A 107 -43.96 -6.29 24.23
CA ALA A 107 -42.52 -6.09 24.13
C ALA A 107 -42.32 -4.84 23.27
N THR A 108 -42.31 -3.68 23.90
CA THR A 108 -41.72 -2.45 23.37
C THR A 108 -40.25 -2.75 23.11
N MET A 109 -39.94 -3.29 21.93
CA MET A 109 -38.62 -3.13 21.32
C MET A 109 -38.44 -1.63 21.14
N LEU A 110 -37.69 -1.02 22.05
CA LEU A 110 -36.90 0.16 21.72
C LEU A 110 -35.92 -0.31 20.63
N ILE A 111 -36.34 -0.24 19.38
CA ILE A 111 -35.40 -0.02 18.29
C ILE A 111 -34.86 1.38 18.59
N ALA A 112 -33.68 1.45 19.19
CA ALA A 112 -32.89 2.66 19.13
C ALA A 112 -32.75 2.96 17.64
N ALA A 113 -33.52 3.91 17.16
CA ALA A 113 -33.30 4.52 15.87
C ALA A 113 -31.89 5.12 15.97
N PHE A 114 -30.90 4.40 15.46
CA PHE A 114 -29.64 5.03 15.10
C PHE A 114 -30.03 6.21 14.22
N PRO A 115 -29.65 7.45 14.56
CA PRO A 115 -29.74 8.53 13.60
C PRO A 115 -28.73 8.18 12.52
N LEU A 116 -29.16 7.47 11.48
CA LEU A 116 -28.49 7.44 10.19
C LEU A 116 -28.74 8.77 9.46
N SER A 117 -28.67 9.87 10.19
CA SER A 117 -28.47 11.19 9.62
C SER A 117 -26.97 11.25 9.39
N ALA A 118 -26.52 10.77 8.23
CA ALA A 118 -25.31 11.32 7.66
C ALA A 118 -25.56 12.83 7.58
N GLN A 119 -25.08 13.58 8.58
CA GLN A 119 -24.99 15.02 8.46
C GLN A 119 -24.16 15.21 7.19
N LEU A 120 -24.76 15.79 6.14
CA LEU A 120 -23.97 16.29 5.04
C LEU A 120 -23.01 17.29 5.67
N VAL A 121 -21.76 16.86 5.83
CA VAL A 121 -20.66 17.74 6.23
C VAL A 121 -20.61 18.78 5.13
N GLU A 122 -20.84 20.03 5.50
CA GLU A 122 -20.80 21.15 4.56
C GLU A 122 -19.46 21.11 3.81
N ALA A 123 -19.50 21.33 2.50
CA ALA A 123 -18.30 21.26 1.69
C ALA A 123 -17.29 22.32 2.18
N PRO A 124 -15.99 21.97 2.30
CA PRO A 124 -14.97 22.92 2.72
C PRO A 124 -14.92 24.17 1.83
N ALA A 125 -14.65 25.33 2.43
CA ALA A 125 -14.78 26.64 1.76
C ALA A 125 -13.91 26.81 0.50
N ASN A 126 -12.72 26.21 0.46
CA ASN A 126 -11.78 26.30 -0.67
C ASN A 126 -11.85 25.10 -1.62
N LEU A 127 -12.74 24.12 -1.36
CA LEU A 127 -12.85 22.90 -2.15
C LEU A 127 -12.90 23.20 -3.65
N ALA A 128 -13.81 24.09 -4.07
CA ALA A 128 -14.02 24.33 -5.49
C ALA A 128 -12.75 24.84 -6.22
N THR A 129 -12.04 25.78 -5.59
CA THR A 129 -10.80 26.34 -6.14
C THR A 129 -9.71 25.29 -6.23
N VAL A 130 -9.51 24.50 -5.16
CA VAL A 130 -8.48 23.46 -5.10
C VAL A 130 -8.75 22.36 -6.14
N GLU A 131 -10.00 21.90 -6.26
CA GLU A 131 -10.38 20.83 -7.18
C GLU A 131 -10.27 21.26 -8.66
N ILE A 132 -10.62 22.51 -8.98
CA ILE A 132 -10.42 23.07 -10.33
C ILE A 132 -8.93 23.13 -10.67
N ASN A 133 -8.10 23.68 -9.78
CA ASN A 133 -6.68 23.84 -10.02
C ASN A 133 -5.99 22.49 -10.20
N ARG A 134 -6.30 21.52 -9.33
CA ARG A 134 -5.79 20.15 -9.45
C ARG A 134 -6.20 19.51 -10.77
N SER A 135 -7.46 19.66 -11.16
CA SER A 135 -7.98 19.11 -12.43
C SER A 135 -7.21 19.63 -13.65
N ARG A 136 -6.86 20.91 -13.67
CA ARG A 136 -6.03 21.50 -14.73
C ARG A 136 -4.59 20.97 -14.69
N GLN A 137 -3.97 20.97 -13.51
CA GLN A 137 -2.59 20.52 -13.33
C GLN A 137 -2.42 19.06 -13.77
N CYS A 138 -3.35 18.19 -13.38
CA CYS A 138 -3.28 16.76 -13.66
C CYS A 138 -3.33 16.42 -15.15
N VAL A 139 -3.82 17.30 -16.03
CA VAL A 139 -3.72 17.07 -17.49
C VAL A 139 -2.27 16.97 -17.94
N THR A 140 -1.43 17.90 -17.49
CA THR A 140 0.00 17.90 -17.86
C THR A 140 0.75 16.80 -17.12
N THR A 141 0.54 16.68 -15.80
CA THR A 141 1.22 15.68 -14.97
C THR A 141 0.96 14.25 -15.46
N LEU A 142 -0.30 13.90 -15.78
CA LEU A 142 -0.62 12.56 -16.27
C LEU A 142 -0.07 12.30 -17.67
N ALA A 143 0.07 13.32 -18.52
CA ALA A 143 0.72 13.18 -19.82
C ALA A 143 2.22 12.89 -19.67
N GLU A 144 2.91 13.56 -18.74
CA GLU A 144 4.32 13.31 -18.44
C GLU A 144 4.53 11.91 -17.84
N ILE A 145 3.66 11.49 -16.92
CA ILE A 145 3.69 10.12 -16.36
C ILE A 145 3.52 9.07 -17.46
N ALA A 146 2.63 9.29 -18.44
CA ALA A 146 2.47 8.35 -19.55
C ALA A 146 3.76 8.21 -20.40
N VAL A 147 4.56 9.27 -20.51
CA VAL A 147 5.87 9.22 -21.18
C VAL A 147 6.87 8.42 -20.36
N ILE A 148 6.92 8.65 -19.03
CA ILE A 148 7.79 7.90 -18.11
C ILE A 148 7.43 6.40 -18.14
N ASP A 149 6.14 6.06 -18.11
CA ASP A 149 5.65 4.68 -18.22
C ASP A 149 6.10 4.02 -19.52
N GLU A 150 6.09 4.74 -20.64
CA GLU A 150 6.58 4.20 -21.93
C GLU A 150 8.10 3.92 -21.89
N ILE A 151 8.87 4.77 -21.21
CA ILE A 151 10.32 4.58 -21.01
C ILE A 151 10.60 3.38 -20.08
N LEU A 152 9.82 3.22 -19.01
CA LEU A 152 9.98 2.16 -18.02
C LEU A 152 9.47 0.79 -18.52
N ARG A 153 8.48 0.76 -19.42
CA ARG A 153 7.87 -0.48 -19.94
C ARG A 153 8.89 -1.52 -20.45
N PRO A 154 9.86 -1.19 -21.33
CA PRO A 154 10.85 -2.17 -21.77
C PRO A 154 11.74 -2.68 -20.62
N ILE A 155 12.03 -1.83 -19.62
CA ILE A 155 12.82 -2.20 -18.43
C ILE A 155 12.04 -3.20 -17.57
N ALA A 156 10.74 -2.96 -17.35
CA ALA A 156 9.87 -3.87 -16.61
C ALA A 156 9.75 -5.24 -17.31
N ILE A 157 9.60 -5.26 -18.63
CA ILE A 157 9.59 -6.50 -19.43
C ILE A 157 10.90 -7.28 -19.26
N GLN A 158 12.05 -6.57 -19.28
CA GLN A 158 13.35 -7.19 -19.09
C GLN A 158 13.53 -7.76 -17.67
N SER A 159 13.10 -7.02 -16.64
CA SER A 159 13.13 -7.48 -15.24
C SER A 159 12.30 -8.75 -15.05
N GLN A 160 11.07 -8.77 -15.57
CA GLN A 160 10.19 -9.95 -15.51
C GLN A 160 10.83 -11.15 -16.22
N ARG A 161 11.49 -10.93 -17.36
CA ARG A 161 12.22 -11.97 -18.09
C ARG A 161 13.35 -12.56 -17.26
N PHE A 162 14.11 -11.74 -16.53
CA PHE A 162 15.16 -12.22 -15.62
C PHE A 162 14.60 -13.05 -14.47
N THR A 163 13.43 -12.70 -13.93
CA THR A 163 12.73 -13.55 -12.94
C THR A 163 12.40 -14.92 -13.51
N THR A 164 11.90 -14.99 -14.75
CA THR A 164 11.61 -16.28 -15.41
C THR A 164 12.87 -17.12 -15.62
N ILE A 165 13.97 -16.49 -16.07
CA ILE A 165 15.28 -17.16 -16.23
C ILE A 165 15.80 -17.66 -14.87
N ALA A 166 15.68 -16.84 -13.81
CA ALA A 166 16.09 -17.24 -12.47
C ALA A 166 15.35 -18.49 -11.98
N ARG A 167 14.03 -18.54 -12.24
CA ARG A 167 13.21 -19.72 -11.91
C ARG A 167 13.67 -20.94 -12.69
N ALA A 168 13.90 -20.80 -13.98
CA ALA A 168 14.37 -21.87 -14.85
C ALA A 168 15.72 -22.44 -14.40
N ILE A 169 16.66 -21.59 -14.02
CA ILE A 169 17.95 -22.00 -13.44
C ILE A 169 17.74 -22.74 -12.12
N ALA A 170 16.84 -22.25 -11.26
CA ALA A 170 16.59 -22.84 -9.95
C ALA A 170 16.00 -24.26 -10.03
N ILE A 171 15.18 -24.54 -11.05
CA ILE A 171 14.58 -25.86 -11.27
C ILE A 171 15.27 -26.68 -12.37
N GLU A 172 16.34 -26.15 -12.96
CA GLU A 172 17.13 -26.78 -14.03
C GLU A 172 16.30 -27.15 -15.28
N ASP A 173 15.31 -26.31 -15.62
CA ASP A 173 14.38 -26.56 -16.72
C ASP A 173 14.42 -25.43 -17.77
N ALA A 174 15.07 -25.69 -18.89
CA ALA A 174 15.16 -24.75 -20.00
C ALA A 174 13.81 -24.54 -20.72
N SER A 175 12.84 -25.46 -20.57
CA SER A 175 11.57 -25.41 -21.32
C SER A 175 10.65 -24.26 -20.89
N ILE A 176 10.87 -23.72 -19.68
CA ILE A 176 10.11 -22.58 -19.16
C ILE A 176 10.77 -21.22 -19.43
N VAL A 177 11.95 -21.22 -20.06
CA VAL A 177 12.63 -19.98 -20.47
C VAL A 177 11.98 -19.44 -21.74
N PRO A 178 11.64 -18.14 -21.83
CA PRO A 178 11.24 -17.51 -23.07
C PRO A 178 12.31 -17.73 -24.16
N SER A 179 11.93 -17.68 -25.44
CA SER A 179 12.88 -17.90 -26.55
C SER A 179 14.14 -17.05 -26.39
N LEU A 180 15.28 -17.72 -26.15
CA LEU A 180 16.59 -17.07 -26.01
C LEU A 180 17.09 -16.65 -27.39
N ASN A 181 17.50 -15.38 -27.52
CA ASN A 181 18.12 -14.86 -28.73
C ASN A 181 19.62 -15.12 -28.66
N THR A 182 20.11 -16.18 -29.30
CA THR A 182 21.54 -16.54 -29.28
C THR A 182 22.47 -15.51 -29.93
N SER A 183 21.94 -14.48 -30.60
CA SER A 183 22.74 -13.33 -31.07
C SER A 183 23.01 -12.30 -29.97
N ASP A 184 22.26 -12.33 -28.86
CA ASP A 184 22.50 -11.51 -27.68
C ASP A 184 23.50 -12.23 -26.74
N PRO A 185 24.59 -11.57 -26.30
CA PRO A 185 25.61 -12.21 -25.47
C PRO A 185 25.10 -12.76 -24.13
N PHE A 186 24.12 -12.09 -23.52
CA PHE A 186 23.54 -12.54 -22.26
C PHE A 186 22.71 -13.81 -22.49
N ASP A 187 21.85 -13.82 -23.49
CA ASP A 187 21.03 -14.97 -23.86
C ASP A 187 21.87 -16.18 -24.31
N SER A 188 22.95 -15.94 -25.05
CA SER A 188 23.90 -17.00 -25.42
C SER A 188 24.51 -17.64 -24.18
N ALA A 189 24.95 -16.84 -23.19
CA ALA A 189 25.54 -17.37 -21.96
C ALA A 189 24.54 -18.22 -21.14
N ILE A 190 23.27 -17.80 -21.07
CA ILE A 190 22.21 -18.60 -20.43
C ILE A 190 21.98 -19.91 -21.19
N ALA A 191 21.90 -19.85 -22.53
CA ALA A 191 21.68 -21.03 -23.37
C ALA A 191 22.84 -22.05 -23.23
N ASP A 192 24.07 -21.56 -23.27
CA ASP A 192 25.29 -22.36 -23.13
C ASP A 192 25.36 -23.03 -21.75
N TRP A 193 24.95 -22.32 -20.70
CA TRP A 193 24.87 -22.88 -19.36
C TRP A 193 23.88 -24.04 -19.28
N PHE A 194 22.64 -23.88 -19.78
CA PHE A 194 21.65 -24.96 -19.79
C PHE A 194 22.15 -26.19 -20.57
N ALA A 195 22.73 -25.98 -21.76
CA ALA A 195 23.26 -27.08 -22.57
C ALA A 195 24.40 -27.83 -21.85
N THR A 196 25.26 -27.09 -21.14
CA THR A 196 26.37 -27.64 -20.37
C THR A 196 25.87 -28.42 -19.14
N ASP A 197 24.90 -27.88 -18.40
CA ASP A 197 24.31 -28.56 -17.24
C ASP A 197 23.57 -29.83 -17.66
N GLU A 198 22.81 -29.82 -18.76
CA GLU A 198 22.11 -31.00 -19.27
C GLU A 198 23.07 -32.16 -19.60
N LEU A 199 24.21 -31.85 -20.22
CA LEU A 199 25.26 -32.84 -20.48
C LEU A 199 25.88 -33.38 -19.18
N MET A 200 26.12 -32.52 -18.18
CA MET A 200 26.64 -32.94 -16.88
C MET A 200 25.62 -33.77 -16.10
N ALA A 201 24.34 -33.41 -16.12
CA ALA A 201 23.25 -34.12 -15.48
C ALA A 201 23.12 -35.55 -16.03
N ARG A 202 23.13 -35.71 -17.36
CA ARG A 202 23.13 -37.03 -18.02
C ARG A 202 24.31 -37.90 -17.57
N ARG A 203 25.53 -37.33 -17.59
CA ARG A 203 26.74 -38.05 -17.14
C ARG A 203 26.68 -38.41 -15.65
N PHE A 204 26.10 -37.56 -14.81
CA PHE A 204 25.94 -37.84 -13.39
C PHE A 204 24.98 -39.02 -13.15
N ILE A 205 23.86 -39.10 -13.89
CA ILE A 205 22.94 -40.23 -13.81
C ILE A 205 23.65 -41.54 -14.17
N GLU A 206 24.51 -41.52 -15.19
CA GLU A 206 25.24 -42.70 -15.66
C GLU A 206 26.38 -43.14 -14.72
N THR A 207 27.13 -42.18 -14.16
CA THR A 207 28.40 -42.45 -13.46
C THR A 207 28.32 -42.31 -11.95
N GLN A 208 27.32 -41.57 -11.44
CA GLN A 208 27.18 -41.15 -10.04
C GLN A 208 28.44 -40.48 -9.46
N ALA A 209 29.28 -39.88 -10.31
CA ALA A 209 30.54 -39.28 -9.89
C ALA A 209 30.31 -37.99 -9.07
N PRO A 210 30.74 -37.91 -7.79
CA PRO A 210 30.52 -36.74 -6.94
C PRO A 210 31.07 -35.43 -7.51
N VAL A 211 32.18 -35.51 -8.26
CA VAL A 211 32.81 -34.34 -8.91
C VAL A 211 31.87 -33.65 -9.90
N LEU A 212 30.98 -34.38 -10.58
CA LEU A 212 30.00 -33.79 -11.49
C LEU A 212 28.93 -33.00 -10.71
N GLN A 213 28.50 -33.52 -9.56
CA GLN A 213 27.55 -32.80 -8.71
C GLN A 213 28.13 -31.50 -8.14
N GLU A 214 29.42 -31.52 -7.76
CA GLU A 214 30.15 -30.31 -7.35
C GLU A 214 30.24 -29.30 -8.50
N GLN A 215 30.67 -29.73 -9.69
CA GLN A 215 30.75 -28.87 -10.88
C GLN A 215 29.41 -28.23 -11.26
N ARG A 216 28.31 -29.00 -11.22
CA ARG A 216 26.95 -28.49 -11.45
C ARG A 216 26.56 -27.44 -10.41
N THR A 217 26.91 -27.67 -9.14
CA THR A 217 26.66 -26.71 -8.05
C THR A 217 27.44 -25.42 -8.27
N THR A 218 28.73 -25.50 -8.58
CA THR A 218 29.55 -24.33 -8.92
C THR A 218 29.01 -23.59 -10.14
N GLY A 219 28.63 -24.31 -11.20
CA GLY A 219 28.04 -23.72 -12.41
C GLY A 219 26.72 -22.99 -12.12
N ARG A 220 25.84 -23.57 -11.30
CA ARG A 220 24.60 -22.93 -10.86
C ARG A 220 24.85 -21.64 -10.10
N GLU A 221 25.79 -21.63 -9.16
CA GLU A 221 26.09 -20.40 -8.41
C GLU A 221 26.72 -19.33 -9.31
N ALA A 222 27.58 -19.71 -10.25
CA ALA A 222 28.17 -18.78 -11.21
C ALA A 222 27.10 -18.14 -12.12
N ILE A 223 26.16 -18.91 -12.68
CA ILE A 223 25.12 -18.35 -13.55
C ILE A 223 24.11 -17.49 -12.78
N LYS A 224 23.84 -17.82 -11.51
CA LYS A 224 23.00 -16.99 -10.64
C LYS A 224 23.64 -15.62 -10.37
N ILE A 225 24.96 -15.58 -10.13
CA ILE A 225 25.69 -14.32 -9.97
C ILE A 225 25.61 -13.51 -11.25
N PHE A 226 25.89 -14.12 -12.41
CA PHE A 226 25.80 -13.46 -13.71
C PHE A 226 24.41 -12.85 -13.98
N LEU A 227 23.34 -13.61 -13.70
CA LEU A 227 21.97 -13.11 -13.82
C LEU A 227 21.67 -11.98 -12.84
N THR A 228 22.15 -12.08 -11.60
CA THR A 228 21.97 -11.07 -10.56
C THR A 228 22.63 -9.75 -10.97
N ASP A 229 23.85 -9.78 -11.49
CA ASP A 229 24.56 -8.59 -11.96
C ASP A 229 23.81 -7.91 -13.11
N ALA A 230 23.27 -8.69 -14.05
CA ALA A 230 22.45 -8.16 -15.13
C ALA A 230 21.14 -7.53 -14.61
N ALA A 231 20.49 -8.17 -13.63
CA ALA A 231 19.28 -7.66 -13.00
C ALA A 231 19.54 -6.34 -12.24
N LEU A 232 20.67 -6.25 -11.52
CA LEU A 232 21.09 -5.03 -10.84
C LEU A 232 21.34 -3.88 -11.83
N ALA A 233 21.92 -4.14 -12.99
CA ALA A 233 22.11 -3.13 -14.02
C ALA A 233 20.77 -2.61 -14.60
N VAL A 234 19.78 -3.49 -14.76
CA VAL A 234 18.42 -3.12 -15.18
C VAL A 234 17.72 -2.30 -14.10
N GLN A 235 17.83 -2.70 -12.83
CA GLN A 235 17.28 -1.94 -11.70
C GLN A 235 17.89 -0.53 -11.63
N ALA A 236 19.22 -0.42 -11.70
CA ALA A 236 19.91 0.88 -11.68
C ALA A 236 19.44 1.80 -12.82
N ARG A 237 19.08 1.25 -13.98
CA ARG A 237 18.50 2.03 -15.08
C ARG A 237 17.08 2.51 -14.75
N ALA A 238 16.24 1.67 -14.14
CA ALA A 238 14.92 2.07 -13.67
C ALA A 238 15.04 3.21 -12.65
N ASP A 239 15.93 3.05 -11.67
CA ASP A 239 16.17 4.02 -10.60
C ASP A 239 16.66 5.37 -11.18
N SER A 240 17.53 5.35 -12.20
CA SER A 240 17.98 6.57 -12.89
C SER A 240 16.82 7.31 -13.54
N VAL A 241 15.91 6.61 -14.23
CA VAL A 241 14.74 7.22 -14.86
C VAL A 241 13.82 7.82 -13.81
N LEU A 242 13.57 7.12 -12.71
CA LEU A 242 12.72 7.62 -11.63
C LEU A 242 13.35 8.83 -10.92
N ALA A 243 14.64 8.78 -10.63
CA ALA A 243 15.37 9.88 -9.98
C ALA A 243 15.39 11.15 -10.85
N GLU A 244 15.55 11.01 -12.17
CA GLU A 244 15.49 12.14 -13.11
C GLU A 244 14.10 12.79 -13.17
N ASN A 245 13.05 12.06 -12.78
CA ASN A 245 11.65 12.48 -12.87
C ASN A 245 10.95 12.55 -11.49
N GLU A 246 11.73 12.64 -10.41
CA GLU A 246 11.23 12.58 -9.02
C GLU A 246 10.06 13.55 -8.78
N ASN A 247 10.20 14.81 -9.22
CA ASN A 247 9.18 15.84 -9.01
C ASN A 247 7.85 15.51 -9.74
N THR A 248 7.91 15.00 -10.97
CA THR A 248 6.72 14.58 -11.72
C THR A 248 6.04 13.39 -11.04
N VAL A 249 6.83 12.42 -10.56
CA VAL A 249 6.31 11.25 -9.82
C VAL A 249 5.64 11.68 -8.51
N THR A 250 6.25 12.60 -7.76
CA THR A 250 5.65 13.14 -6.53
C THR A 250 4.34 13.88 -6.82
N GLN A 251 4.31 14.74 -7.83
CA GLN A 251 3.10 15.49 -8.19
C GLN A 251 1.95 14.60 -8.66
N ALA A 252 2.27 13.48 -9.34
CA ALA A 252 1.29 12.53 -9.84
C ALA A 252 0.47 11.87 -8.73
N ALA A 253 0.97 11.83 -7.49
CA ALA A 253 0.24 11.27 -6.36
C ALA A 253 -1.09 11.99 -6.10
N SER A 254 -1.17 13.30 -6.38
CA SER A 254 -2.41 14.08 -6.27
C SER A 254 -3.43 13.80 -7.39
N CYS A 255 -2.97 13.21 -8.49
CA CYS A 255 -3.77 12.88 -9.68
C CYS A 255 -4.23 11.43 -9.71
N ASP A 256 -3.48 10.53 -9.07
CA ASP A 256 -3.80 9.10 -9.08
C ASP A 256 -5.14 8.82 -8.38
N GLY A 257 -6.04 8.14 -9.10
CA GLY A 257 -7.39 7.85 -8.63
C GLY A 257 -8.24 9.07 -8.29
N ALA A 258 -7.84 10.30 -8.65
CA ALA A 258 -8.59 11.51 -8.34
C ALA A 258 -9.93 11.59 -9.10
N ILE A 259 -10.83 12.40 -8.57
CA ILE A 259 -12.09 12.82 -9.21
C ILE A 259 -11.82 14.20 -9.79
N PHE A 260 -12.08 14.34 -11.08
CA PHE A 260 -11.75 15.55 -11.83
C PHE A 260 -12.99 16.40 -12.15
N VAL A 261 -12.80 17.71 -12.15
CA VAL A 261 -13.80 18.67 -12.61
C VAL A 261 -13.71 18.74 -14.14
N ARG A 262 -14.67 18.12 -14.83
CA ARG A 262 -14.63 17.94 -16.29
C ARG A 262 -14.42 19.25 -17.06
N PRO A 263 -15.14 20.36 -16.77
CA PRO A 263 -14.89 21.61 -17.48
C PRO A 263 -13.44 22.12 -17.35
N ALA A 264 -12.82 21.96 -16.17
CA ALA A 264 -11.45 22.38 -15.92
C ALA A 264 -10.43 21.50 -16.66
N VAL A 265 -10.69 20.20 -16.76
CA VAL A 265 -9.90 19.28 -17.59
C VAL A 265 -10.01 19.67 -19.06
N LEU A 266 -11.22 19.87 -19.58
CA LEU A 266 -11.45 20.22 -20.98
C LEU A 266 -10.77 21.54 -21.36
N GLU A 267 -10.82 22.55 -20.47
CA GLU A 267 -10.08 23.81 -20.62
C GLU A 267 -8.56 23.56 -20.75
N ALA A 268 -7.96 22.80 -19.84
CA ALA A 268 -6.53 22.49 -19.89
C ALA A 268 -6.16 21.65 -21.13
N CYS A 269 -7.08 20.83 -21.63
CA CYS A 269 -6.91 20.02 -22.83
C CYS A 269 -6.94 20.82 -24.14
N GLU A 270 -7.27 22.13 -24.13
CA GLU A 270 -7.11 22.98 -25.31
C GLU A 270 -5.64 23.10 -25.73
N THR A 271 -4.73 23.06 -24.75
CA THR A 271 -3.28 23.11 -24.95
C THR A 271 -2.57 21.81 -24.55
N GLY A 272 -3.27 20.93 -23.83
CA GLY A 272 -2.77 19.64 -23.36
C GLY A 272 -3.12 18.47 -24.29
N SER A 273 -2.62 17.29 -23.93
CA SER A 273 -2.98 16.03 -24.60
C SER A 273 -2.89 14.88 -23.61
N GLY A 274 -3.40 13.71 -23.98
CA GLY A 274 -3.32 12.50 -23.15
C GLY A 274 -4.66 11.78 -23.02
N GLU A 275 -4.64 10.62 -22.37
CA GLU A 275 -5.84 9.80 -22.19
C GLU A 275 -6.94 10.50 -21.40
N ILE A 276 -6.57 11.35 -20.41
CA ILE A 276 -7.53 12.12 -19.63
C ILE A 276 -8.32 13.11 -20.49
N CYS A 277 -7.69 13.71 -21.52
CA CYS A 277 -8.38 14.61 -22.45
C CYS A 277 -9.36 13.86 -23.34
N ILE A 278 -8.96 12.68 -23.84
CA ILE A 278 -9.84 11.80 -24.62
C ILE A 278 -11.04 11.37 -23.76
N ALA A 279 -10.80 10.98 -22.50
CA ALA A 279 -11.84 10.56 -21.58
C ALA A 279 -12.79 11.70 -21.20
N ALA A 280 -12.27 12.91 -20.94
CA ALA A 280 -13.08 14.07 -20.59
C ALA A 280 -14.01 14.52 -21.73
N ALA A 281 -13.62 14.29 -22.99
CA ALA A 281 -14.46 14.57 -24.17
C ALA A 281 -15.58 13.53 -24.39
N GLN A 282 -15.51 12.38 -23.73
CA GLN A 282 -16.53 11.33 -23.84
C GLN A 282 -17.68 11.52 -22.83
N PRO A 283 -18.88 10.98 -23.12
CA PRO A 283 -19.99 11.00 -22.19
C PRO A 283 -19.64 10.31 -20.84
N PRO A 284 -20.26 10.70 -19.71
CA PRO A 284 -19.90 10.24 -18.36
C PRO A 284 -19.89 8.72 -18.13
N ALA A 285 -20.65 7.94 -18.90
CA ALA A 285 -20.75 6.49 -18.74
C ALA A 285 -19.70 5.69 -19.55
N ALA A 286 -18.76 6.35 -20.22
CA ALA A 286 -17.91 5.71 -21.23
C ALA A 286 -16.53 5.24 -20.71
N THR A 287 -16.09 5.66 -19.52
CA THR A 287 -14.71 5.39 -19.06
C THR A 287 -14.64 4.97 -17.60
N ASP A 288 -14.06 3.79 -17.33
CA ASP A 288 -13.82 3.30 -15.97
C ASP A 288 -12.52 3.85 -15.34
N ARG A 289 -11.60 4.40 -16.15
CA ARG A 289 -10.26 4.84 -15.70
C ARG A 289 -10.26 6.19 -14.98
N PHE A 290 -11.03 7.16 -15.45
CA PHE A 290 -11.09 8.52 -14.90
C PHE A 290 -12.50 8.83 -14.41
N ARG A 291 -12.61 9.41 -13.22
CA ARG A 291 -13.88 9.86 -12.65
C ARG A 291 -14.04 11.35 -12.83
N PHE A 292 -15.20 11.77 -13.29
CA PHE A 292 -15.49 13.17 -13.61
C PHE A 292 -16.78 13.64 -12.94
N VAL A 293 -16.77 14.89 -12.48
CA VAL A 293 -17.96 15.65 -12.10
C VAL A 293 -18.05 16.93 -12.92
N ASP A 294 -19.25 17.49 -13.07
CA ASP A 294 -19.47 18.69 -13.89
C ASP A 294 -19.36 20.00 -13.09
N ALA A 295 -19.56 19.93 -11.77
CA ALA A 295 -19.38 21.05 -10.85
C ALA A 295 -18.34 20.68 -9.79
N PRO A 296 -17.47 21.63 -9.38
CA PRO A 296 -16.39 21.33 -8.45
C PRO A 296 -16.88 20.99 -7.04
N GLU A 297 -18.00 21.55 -6.59
CA GLU A 297 -18.61 21.22 -5.30
C GLU A 297 -19.10 19.76 -5.26
N SER A 298 -19.53 19.22 -6.41
CA SER A 298 -19.99 17.84 -6.53
C SER A 298 -18.90 16.81 -6.33
N VAL A 299 -17.62 17.21 -6.25
CA VAL A 299 -16.56 16.31 -5.79
C VAL A 299 -16.86 15.81 -4.39
N TRP A 300 -17.34 16.68 -3.48
CA TRP A 300 -17.62 16.32 -2.08
C TRP A 300 -18.77 15.32 -1.93
N ASP A 301 -19.69 15.30 -2.88
CA ASP A 301 -20.83 14.39 -2.92
C ASP A 301 -20.42 12.96 -3.28
N VAL A 302 -19.22 12.77 -3.85
CA VAL A 302 -18.70 11.44 -4.16
C VAL A 302 -18.10 10.82 -2.90
N GLN A 303 -18.88 9.93 -2.29
CA GLN A 303 -18.50 9.27 -1.05
C GLN A 303 -18.43 7.76 -1.26
N GLU A 304 -17.33 7.15 -0.84
CA GLU A 304 -17.14 5.71 -0.90
C GLU A 304 -16.69 5.20 0.48
N PHE A 305 -17.46 4.27 1.03
CA PHE A 305 -17.17 3.66 2.31
C PHE A 305 -17.11 2.16 2.15
N ARG A 306 -16.11 1.54 2.78
CA ARG A 306 -16.03 0.07 2.85
C ARG A 306 -16.12 -0.37 4.30
N PRO A 307 -16.93 -1.41 4.61
CA PRO A 307 -16.88 -2.06 5.91
C PRO A 307 -15.47 -2.54 6.24
N TRP A 308 -15.18 -2.66 7.53
CA TRP A 308 -13.96 -3.29 8.00
C TRP A 308 -13.84 -4.69 7.39
N THR A 309 -12.71 -4.98 6.74
CA THR A 309 -12.50 -6.27 6.08
C THR A 309 -12.38 -7.39 7.11
N ASP A 310 -12.83 -8.59 6.75
CA ASP A 310 -12.59 -9.76 7.59
C ASP A 310 -11.07 -10.07 7.62
N PRO A 311 -10.48 -10.25 8.81
CA PRO A 311 -9.06 -10.55 8.92
C PRO A 311 -8.76 -11.97 8.45
N THR A 312 -7.62 -12.15 7.78
CA THR A 312 -7.04 -13.47 7.47
C THR A 312 -5.87 -13.78 8.41
N THR A 313 -5.44 -15.04 8.44
CA THR A 313 -4.19 -15.40 9.12
C THR A 313 -2.99 -14.77 8.42
N ILE A 314 -1.86 -14.69 9.13
CA ILE A 314 -0.60 -14.30 8.52
C ILE A 314 -0.12 -15.38 7.55
N GLN A 315 0.41 -14.98 6.40
CA GLN A 315 0.90 -15.88 5.35
C GLN A 315 2.12 -15.26 4.67
N LEU A 316 2.94 -16.10 4.02
CA LEU A 316 3.99 -15.61 3.13
C LEU A 316 3.36 -15.18 1.80
N GLY A 317 3.48 -13.89 1.50
CA GLY A 317 3.10 -13.31 0.22
C GLY A 317 4.05 -13.74 -0.91
N PRO A 318 3.71 -13.44 -2.17
CA PRO A 318 4.52 -13.82 -3.33
C PRO A 318 5.95 -13.30 -3.25
N THR A 319 6.17 -12.13 -2.66
CA THR A 319 7.49 -11.51 -2.48
C THR A 319 8.27 -12.05 -1.28
N GLY A 320 7.74 -13.06 -0.57
CA GLY A 320 8.30 -13.59 0.67
C GLY A 320 8.06 -12.72 1.90
N GLN A 321 7.29 -11.64 1.76
CA GLN A 321 6.87 -10.79 2.86
C GLN A 321 5.72 -11.42 3.65
N LEU A 322 5.52 -11.00 4.89
CA LEU A 322 4.36 -11.43 5.67
C LEU A 322 3.15 -10.57 5.29
N GLU A 323 2.08 -11.22 4.87
CA GLU A 323 0.79 -10.61 4.53
C GLU A 323 -0.32 -11.16 5.42
N GLY A 324 -1.47 -10.49 5.45
CA GLY A 324 -2.62 -10.90 6.28
C GLY A 324 -2.57 -10.32 7.69
N ALA A 325 -3.21 -11.00 8.65
CA ALA A 325 -3.31 -10.60 10.05
C ALA A 325 -3.76 -9.14 10.26
N ARG A 326 -4.64 -8.63 9.39
CA ARG A 326 -5.11 -7.24 9.44
C ARG A 326 -6.57 -7.12 9.06
N THR A 327 -7.24 -6.13 9.61
CA THR A 327 -8.55 -5.68 9.17
C THR A 327 -8.46 -4.21 8.76
N VAL A 328 -9.09 -3.85 7.65
CA VAL A 328 -8.90 -2.54 7.00
C VAL A 328 -10.25 -1.85 6.85
N ALA A 329 -10.31 -0.59 7.29
CA ALA A 329 -11.37 0.35 6.94
C ALA A 329 -10.89 1.30 5.86
N PHE A 330 -11.82 1.69 4.99
CA PHE A 330 -11.58 2.65 3.92
C PHE A 330 -12.72 3.67 3.89
N THR A 331 -12.35 4.94 3.79
CA THR A 331 -13.28 6.05 3.58
C THR A 331 -12.74 6.98 2.50
N ARG A 332 -13.64 7.48 1.67
CA ARG A 332 -13.39 8.51 0.68
C ARG A 332 -14.52 9.52 0.74
N VAL A 333 -14.15 10.80 0.81
CA VAL A 333 -15.06 11.93 0.60
C VAL A 333 -14.38 12.85 -0.40
N GLY A 334 -14.91 12.91 -1.61
CA GLY A 334 -14.25 13.55 -2.74
C GLY A 334 -12.86 12.99 -3.00
N ASN A 335 -11.84 13.85 -2.88
CA ASN A 335 -10.44 13.45 -3.07
C ASN A 335 -9.66 13.31 -1.76
N VAL A 336 -10.33 13.41 -0.61
CA VAL A 336 -9.78 12.97 0.67
C VAL A 336 -10.01 11.47 0.79
N VAL A 337 -8.92 10.70 0.87
CA VAL A 337 -8.96 9.23 0.99
C VAL A 337 -8.18 8.81 2.21
N VAL A 338 -8.80 8.01 3.08
CA VAL A 338 -8.16 7.48 4.29
C VAL A 338 -8.38 5.99 4.36
N THR A 339 -7.30 5.27 4.59
CA THR A 339 -7.29 3.84 4.91
C THR A 339 -6.68 3.68 6.29
N VAL A 340 -7.37 2.95 7.17
CA VAL A 340 -6.87 2.57 8.49
C VAL A 340 -6.90 1.06 8.59
N ALA A 341 -5.73 0.47 8.78
CA ALA A 341 -5.57 -0.96 9.00
C ALA A 341 -5.23 -1.21 10.47
N PHE A 342 -6.01 -2.05 11.15
CA PHE A 342 -5.65 -2.60 12.45
C PHE A 342 -4.91 -3.93 12.25
N SER A 343 -3.71 -4.04 12.84
CA SER A 343 -2.81 -5.18 12.65
C SER A 343 -1.85 -5.35 13.84
N PRO A 344 -1.22 -6.54 14.02
CA PRO A 344 -0.08 -6.66 14.90
C PRO A 344 1.11 -5.90 14.30
N LEU A 345 1.57 -4.86 15.00
CA LEU A 345 2.82 -4.19 14.70
C LEU A 345 3.98 -5.10 15.12
N LEU A 346 4.58 -5.80 14.16
CA LEU A 346 5.71 -6.71 14.39
C LEU A 346 7.02 -5.92 14.39
N ARG A 347 7.86 -6.12 15.41
CA ARG A 347 9.16 -5.46 15.54
C ARG A 347 10.26 -6.47 15.84
N ASP A 348 11.44 -6.28 15.28
CA ASP A 348 12.62 -7.03 15.70
C ASP A 348 12.99 -6.60 17.12
N VAL A 349 13.29 -7.56 18.00
CA VAL A 349 13.68 -7.27 19.40
C VAL A 349 14.92 -6.36 19.47
N SER A 350 15.82 -6.44 18.48
CA SER A 350 17.02 -5.62 18.41
C SER A 350 16.78 -4.16 18.04
N ASP A 351 15.63 -3.85 17.44
CA ASP A 351 15.25 -2.52 16.95
C ASP A 351 14.30 -1.78 17.90
N VAL A 352 14.03 -2.34 19.09
CA VAL A 352 13.04 -1.80 20.05
C VAL A 352 13.74 -1.33 21.33
N THR A 353 13.42 -0.11 21.76
CA THR A 353 13.97 0.44 23.00
C THR A 353 13.37 -0.24 24.24
N PRO A 354 14.06 -0.25 25.41
CA PRO A 354 13.49 -0.83 26.63
C PRO A 354 12.16 -0.19 27.06
N ALA A 355 11.99 1.12 26.83
CA ALA A 355 10.76 1.84 27.16
C ALA A 355 9.59 1.43 26.25
N GLU A 356 9.86 1.30 24.95
CA GLU A 356 8.88 0.83 23.98
C GLU A 356 8.48 -0.63 24.24
N ARG A 357 9.46 -1.50 24.51
CA ARG A 357 9.20 -2.89 24.91
C ARG A 357 8.31 -2.97 26.15
N PHE A 358 8.58 -2.15 27.16
CA PHE A 358 7.74 -2.07 28.36
C PHE A 358 6.31 -1.64 28.04
N SER A 359 6.13 -0.64 27.16
CA SER A 359 4.81 -0.20 26.70
C SER A 359 4.05 -1.30 25.95
N PHE A 360 4.72 -2.05 25.08
CA PHE A 360 4.13 -3.19 24.36
C PHE A 360 3.72 -4.31 25.32
N ASP A 361 4.59 -4.67 26.26
CA ASP A 361 4.31 -5.69 27.28
C ASP A 361 3.10 -5.28 28.15
N GLN A 362 3.03 -4.01 28.57
CA GLN A 362 1.91 -3.48 29.34
C GLN A 362 0.59 -3.54 28.55
N THR A 363 0.61 -3.13 27.29
CA THR A 363 -0.56 -3.16 26.40
C THR A 363 -1.04 -4.59 26.17
N ASN A 364 -0.13 -5.50 25.82
CA ASN A 364 -0.45 -6.90 25.60
C ASN A 364 -0.99 -7.57 26.86
N GLN A 365 -0.38 -7.32 28.02
CA GLN A 365 -0.85 -7.83 29.30
C GLN A 365 -2.26 -7.34 29.62
N ALA A 366 -2.54 -6.05 29.43
CA ALA A 366 -3.86 -5.47 29.67
C ALA A 366 -4.95 -6.05 28.73
N LEU A 367 -4.55 -6.45 27.52
CA LEU A 367 -5.43 -7.08 26.53
C LEU A 367 -5.51 -8.61 26.65
N GLY A 368 -4.74 -9.22 27.56
CA GLY A 368 -4.65 -10.67 27.71
C GLY A 368 -3.96 -11.38 26.54
N LEU A 369 -3.16 -10.64 25.76
CA LEU A 369 -2.41 -11.16 24.63
C LEU A 369 -1.10 -11.77 25.11
N SER A 370 -0.92 -13.06 24.86
CA SER A 370 0.34 -13.76 25.13
C SER A 370 1.12 -13.97 23.85
N PHE A 371 2.39 -13.58 23.83
CA PHE A 371 3.28 -13.79 22.72
C PHE A 371 4.64 -14.29 23.19
N ASN A 372 5.18 -15.29 22.51
CA ASN A 372 6.51 -15.79 22.80
C ASN A 372 7.24 -16.09 21.50
N HIS A 373 8.06 -15.13 21.06
CA HIS A 373 8.98 -15.30 19.95
C HIS A 373 10.36 -14.75 20.37
N PRO A 374 11.47 -15.46 20.09
CA PRO A 374 12.78 -15.07 20.59
C PRO A 374 13.34 -13.80 19.94
N SER A 375 12.93 -13.48 18.70
CA SER A 375 13.46 -12.35 17.94
C SER A 375 12.42 -11.33 17.51
N ILE A 376 11.14 -11.51 17.84
CA ILE A 376 10.06 -10.61 17.43
C ILE A 376 9.27 -10.17 18.66
N LEU A 377 8.89 -8.90 18.70
CA LEU A 377 7.86 -8.36 19.56
C LEU A 377 6.64 -8.00 18.71
N PHE A 378 5.47 -8.00 19.32
CA PHE A 378 4.32 -7.35 18.70
C PHE A 378 3.57 -6.47 19.69
N ALA A 379 2.90 -5.45 19.17
CA ALA A 379 1.81 -4.77 19.84
C ALA A 379 0.66 -4.56 18.84
N PRO A 380 -0.60 -4.44 19.28
CA PRO A 380 -1.66 -3.96 18.40
C PRO A 380 -1.35 -2.55 17.91
N GLY A 381 -1.57 -2.28 16.63
CA GLY A 381 -1.30 -0.98 16.04
C GLY A 381 -2.22 -0.65 14.89
N PHE A 382 -2.20 0.63 14.50
CA PHE A 382 -2.72 1.05 13.20
C PHE A 382 -1.60 1.25 12.20
N ALA A 383 -1.87 0.88 10.95
CA ALA A 383 -1.22 1.47 9.79
C ALA A 383 -2.24 2.40 9.10
N ILE A 384 -1.89 3.68 9.01
CA ILE A 384 -2.70 4.70 8.36
C ILE A 384 -2.06 5.01 7.01
N ARG A 385 -2.91 5.10 5.99
CA ARG A 385 -2.55 5.70 4.71
C ARG A 385 -3.61 6.73 4.36
N ALA A 386 -3.19 7.97 4.18
CA ALA A 386 -4.07 9.08 3.84
C ALA A 386 -3.56 9.79 2.59
N ALA A 387 -4.40 9.89 1.56
CA ALA A 387 -4.16 10.79 0.44
C ALA A 387 -4.99 12.04 0.69
N LEU A 388 -4.30 13.11 1.11
CA LEU A 388 -4.90 14.37 1.51
C LEU A 388 -4.52 15.42 0.46
N PRO A 389 -5.50 16.14 -0.13
CA PRO A 389 -5.20 17.21 -1.08
C PRO A 389 -4.56 18.41 -0.39
N GLU A 390 -4.24 19.44 -1.17
CA GLU A 390 -3.99 20.77 -0.61
C GLU A 390 -5.15 21.21 0.32
N PRO A 391 -4.89 22.05 1.34
CA PRO A 391 -5.89 22.42 2.33
C PRO A 391 -7.21 22.90 1.73
N LEU A 392 -8.32 22.27 2.14
CA LEU A 392 -9.65 22.53 1.60
C LEU A 392 -10.41 23.61 2.39
N ALA A 393 -10.00 23.88 3.63
CA ALA A 393 -10.55 24.92 4.51
C ALA A 393 -9.45 25.80 5.14
N GLY A 394 -8.19 25.59 4.76
CA GLY A 394 -7.04 26.29 5.34
C GLY A 394 -6.53 25.63 6.63
N GLU A 395 -6.86 24.36 6.81
CA GLU A 395 -6.32 23.48 7.84
C GLU A 395 -4.79 23.41 7.79
N ASP A 396 -4.18 23.35 8.96
CA ASP A 396 -2.73 23.19 9.15
C ASP A 396 -2.36 21.78 9.62
N GLU A 397 -3.32 21.04 10.19
CA GLU A 397 -3.14 19.66 10.60
C GLU A 397 -4.40 18.79 10.40
N TYR A 398 -4.18 17.48 10.40
CA TYR A 398 -5.21 16.46 10.40
C TYR A 398 -5.03 15.54 11.61
N VAL A 399 -6.15 15.19 12.24
CA VAL A 399 -6.17 14.33 13.41
C VAL A 399 -7.06 13.12 13.19
N ILE A 400 -6.57 11.92 13.53
CA ILE A 400 -7.42 10.71 13.63
C ILE A 400 -7.77 10.48 15.10
N HIS A 401 -9.05 10.29 15.41
CA HIS A 401 -9.55 10.20 16.78
C HIS A 401 -10.85 9.37 16.91
N PHE A 402 -11.20 8.97 18.14
CA PHE A 402 -12.46 8.25 18.46
C PHE A 402 -13.63 9.18 18.85
N GLY A 403 -13.37 10.45 19.15
CA GLY A 403 -14.33 11.35 19.80
C GLY A 403 -13.98 12.82 19.60
N ASP A 404 -13.41 13.46 20.61
CA ASP A 404 -12.83 14.80 20.47
C ASP A 404 -11.52 14.69 19.63
N PRO A 405 -11.23 15.62 18.69
CA PRO A 405 -9.94 15.65 17.99
C PRO A 405 -8.76 16.10 18.87
N THR A 406 -8.96 16.31 20.16
CA THR A 406 -7.90 16.62 21.13
C THR A 406 -7.60 15.45 22.06
N GLU A 407 -6.49 15.54 22.78
CA GLU A 407 -6.13 14.56 23.81
C GLU A 407 -7.24 14.45 24.88
N PRO A 408 -7.59 13.23 25.35
CA PRO A 408 -6.91 11.95 25.12
C PRO A 408 -7.49 11.10 23.97
N ASP A 409 -8.37 11.67 23.14
CA ASP A 409 -9.08 10.93 22.10
C ASP A 409 -8.35 10.92 20.75
N ALA A 410 -7.37 11.80 20.58
CA ALA A 410 -6.45 11.86 19.46
C ALA A 410 -5.50 10.64 19.43
N LEU A 411 -5.40 9.99 18.27
CA LEU A 411 -4.55 8.83 18.03
C LEU A 411 -3.34 9.18 17.19
N TRP A 412 -3.51 10.15 16.31
CA TRP A 412 -2.54 10.55 15.32
C TRP A 412 -2.76 12.01 14.96
N THR A 413 -1.67 12.74 14.78
CA THR A 413 -1.68 14.07 14.19
C THR A 413 -0.69 14.09 13.03
N GLY A 414 -1.06 14.71 11.93
CA GLY A 414 -0.20 14.88 10.78
C GLY A 414 -0.37 16.27 10.15
N PRO A 415 0.69 16.84 9.55
CA PRO A 415 0.60 18.15 8.90
C PRO A 415 -0.31 18.13 7.67
N ALA A 416 -1.04 19.22 7.44
CA ALA A 416 -1.65 19.49 6.15
C ALA A 416 -0.60 19.99 5.13
N SER A 417 -0.99 20.13 3.86
CA SER A 417 -0.15 20.69 2.79
C SER A 417 1.13 19.91 2.46
N THR A 418 1.22 18.62 2.78
CA THR A 418 2.39 17.80 2.41
C THR A 418 2.47 17.54 0.90
N GLY A 419 1.34 17.66 0.18
CA GLY A 419 1.22 17.35 -1.25
C GLY A 419 1.47 15.88 -1.59
N SER A 420 1.74 15.05 -0.58
CA SER A 420 2.14 13.65 -0.71
C SER A 420 1.27 12.78 0.20
N PRO A 421 0.95 11.55 -0.22
CA PRO A 421 0.28 10.58 0.65
C PRO A 421 1.05 10.44 1.96
N MET A 422 0.30 10.44 3.07
CA MET A 422 0.84 10.27 4.40
C MET A 422 0.70 8.82 4.81
N GLU A 423 1.77 8.25 5.35
CA GLU A 423 1.77 6.92 5.92
C GLU A 423 2.30 6.98 7.36
N ALA A 424 1.62 6.29 8.27
CA ALA A 424 2.01 6.26 9.67
C ALA A 424 1.69 4.90 10.29
N SER A 425 2.59 4.43 11.15
CA SER A 425 2.37 3.26 12.02
C SER A 425 2.27 3.71 13.46
N ILE A 426 1.21 3.31 14.15
CA ILE A 426 0.87 3.82 15.48
C ILE A 426 0.63 2.64 16.42
N PRO A 427 1.49 2.43 17.44
CA PRO A 427 1.18 1.47 18.49
C PRO A 427 -0.03 1.97 19.29
N LEU A 428 -0.99 1.08 19.54
CA LEU A 428 -2.21 1.41 20.25
C LEU A 428 -2.12 1.03 21.71
N GLU A 429 -2.61 1.92 22.59
CA GLU A 429 -2.86 1.59 23.98
C GLU A 429 -4.05 0.62 24.12
N ALA A 430 -4.10 -0.09 25.25
CA ALA A 430 -5.18 -1.03 25.54
C ALA A 430 -6.57 -0.37 25.53
N THR A 431 -6.67 0.89 25.95
CA THR A 431 -7.88 1.72 25.92
C THR A 431 -8.39 1.91 24.49
N HIS A 432 -7.50 2.23 23.54
CA HIS A 432 -7.85 2.37 22.12
C HIS A 432 -8.37 1.07 21.53
N VAL A 433 -7.72 -0.05 21.84
CA VAL A 433 -8.14 -1.39 21.37
C VAL A 433 -9.49 -1.80 21.95
N ILE A 434 -9.76 -1.48 23.22
CA ILE A 434 -11.06 -1.73 23.84
C ILE A 434 -12.16 -0.93 23.12
N ARG A 435 -11.93 0.36 22.85
CA ARG A 435 -12.87 1.20 22.11
C ARG A 435 -13.16 0.68 20.71
N LEU A 436 -12.13 0.20 20.00
CA LEU A 436 -12.29 -0.45 18.69
C LEU A 436 -13.20 -1.67 18.75
N ARG A 437 -12.97 -2.54 19.73
CA ARG A 437 -13.75 -3.76 19.94
C ARG A 437 -15.20 -3.45 20.27
N GLU A 438 -15.46 -2.34 20.95
CA GLU A 438 -16.81 -1.85 21.27
C GLU A 438 -17.49 -1.15 20.09
N GLY A 439 -16.78 -0.96 18.96
CA GLY A 439 -17.32 -0.36 17.76
C GLY A 439 -17.40 1.17 17.82
N HIS A 440 -16.60 1.81 18.68
CA HIS A 440 -16.50 3.27 18.65
C HIS A 440 -15.94 3.74 17.30
N PRO A 441 -16.59 4.70 16.63
CA PRO A 441 -16.20 5.15 15.30
C PRO A 441 -14.87 5.92 15.36
N LEU A 442 -14.11 5.82 14.28
CA LEU A 442 -12.96 6.69 14.03
C LEU A 442 -13.39 7.83 13.12
N SER A 443 -12.74 8.98 13.27
CA SER A 443 -12.90 10.11 12.36
C SER A 443 -11.53 10.69 12.01
N LEU A 444 -11.40 11.19 10.78
CA LEU A 444 -10.34 12.11 10.39
C LEU A 444 -10.90 13.53 10.44
N THR A 445 -10.29 14.41 11.23
CA THR A 445 -10.72 15.81 11.34
C THR A 445 -9.60 16.72 10.86
N ALA A 446 -9.95 17.67 10.01
CA ALA A 446 -9.10 18.78 9.61
C ALA A 446 -9.19 19.88 10.68
N MET A 447 -8.03 20.35 11.14
CA MET A 447 -7.94 21.34 12.21
C MET A 447 -7.21 22.59 11.69
N ARG A 448 -7.60 23.76 12.23
CA ARG A 448 -6.93 25.04 12.01
C ARG A 448 -6.87 25.79 13.33
N ASP A 449 -5.69 26.19 13.77
CA ASP A 449 -5.51 26.91 15.04
C ASP A 449 -6.16 26.20 16.26
N GLY A 450 -6.24 24.87 16.22
CA GLY A 450 -6.88 24.03 17.24
C GLY A 450 -8.42 23.94 17.15
N GLU A 451 -9.04 24.52 16.14
CA GLU A 451 -10.48 24.40 15.86
C GLU A 451 -10.75 23.45 14.70
N SER A 452 -11.88 22.73 14.75
CA SER A 452 -12.29 21.78 13.73
C SER A 452 -12.92 22.49 12.54
N GLU A 453 -12.38 22.27 11.33
CA GLU A 453 -12.93 22.82 10.09
C GLU A 453 -13.95 21.86 9.45
N TYR A 454 -13.57 20.59 9.31
CA TYR A 454 -14.46 19.53 8.84
C TYR A 454 -14.00 18.17 9.36
N SER A 455 -14.92 17.20 9.40
CA SER A 455 -14.64 15.85 9.88
C SER A 455 -15.20 14.80 8.93
N ILE A 456 -14.42 13.75 8.67
CA ILE A 456 -14.76 12.63 7.81
C ILE A 456 -14.83 11.36 8.66
N PRO A 457 -16.01 10.74 8.80
CA PRO A 457 -16.13 9.52 9.58
C PRO A 457 -15.53 8.32 8.83
N LEU A 458 -14.92 7.42 9.59
CA LEU A 458 -14.64 6.05 9.19
C LEU A 458 -15.77 5.17 9.74
N TYR A 459 -16.55 4.59 8.85
CA TYR A 459 -17.71 3.80 9.25
C TYR A 459 -17.32 2.58 10.09
N SER A 460 -18.07 2.36 11.16
CA SER A 460 -17.88 1.23 12.08
C SER A 460 -18.53 -0.07 11.60
N THR A 461 -18.99 -0.13 10.36
CA THR A 461 -19.63 -1.33 9.79
C THR A 461 -18.65 -2.50 9.79
N ASN A 462 -19.08 -3.63 10.37
CA ASN A 462 -18.26 -4.84 10.61
C ASN A 462 -17.07 -4.66 11.58
N GLN A 463 -16.88 -3.48 12.19
CA GLN A 463 -15.72 -3.16 13.03
C GLN A 463 -15.58 -4.14 14.20
N ALA A 464 -16.57 -4.19 15.10
CA ALA A 464 -16.48 -4.99 16.32
C ALA A 464 -16.20 -6.48 16.03
N ILE A 465 -16.85 -7.03 15.00
CA ILE A 465 -16.69 -8.42 14.57
C ILE A 465 -15.26 -8.65 14.06
N ALA A 466 -14.79 -7.81 13.14
CA ALA A 466 -13.45 -7.94 12.57
C ALA A 466 -12.34 -7.75 13.63
N MET A 467 -12.51 -6.78 14.54
CA MET A 467 -11.58 -6.55 15.66
C MET A 467 -11.52 -7.76 16.59
N GLN A 468 -12.67 -8.32 16.96
CA GLN A 468 -12.72 -9.47 17.84
C GLN A 468 -12.12 -10.72 17.20
N ALA A 469 -12.37 -10.94 15.91
CA ALA A 469 -11.74 -12.03 15.14
C ALA A 469 -10.22 -11.88 15.11
N LEU A 470 -9.71 -10.68 14.82
CA LEU A 470 -8.26 -10.45 14.75
C LEU A 470 -7.59 -10.54 16.11
N LEU A 471 -8.18 -9.98 17.18
CA LEU A 471 -7.64 -10.11 18.54
C LEU A 471 -7.62 -11.56 19.01
N SER A 472 -8.65 -12.35 18.66
CA SER A 472 -8.67 -13.79 18.93
C SER A 472 -7.53 -14.52 18.22
N TYR A 473 -7.29 -14.18 16.95
CA TYR A 473 -6.15 -14.72 16.19
C TYR A 473 -4.80 -14.33 16.81
N MET A 474 -4.61 -13.04 17.15
CA MET A 474 -3.40 -12.52 17.79
C MET A 474 -3.10 -13.22 19.12
N SER A 475 -4.14 -13.51 19.91
CA SER A 475 -3.99 -14.18 21.20
C SER A 475 -3.67 -15.68 21.09
N ASN A 476 -4.21 -16.37 20.08
CA ASN A 476 -4.24 -17.83 20.08
C ASN A 476 -3.32 -18.47 19.04
N GLN A 477 -3.12 -17.83 17.89
CA GLN A 477 -2.52 -18.48 16.71
C GLN A 477 -1.35 -17.71 16.12
N LEU A 478 -1.30 -16.38 16.23
CA LEU A 478 -0.25 -15.55 15.64
C LEU A 478 1.16 -16.01 16.01
N SER A 479 1.40 -16.36 17.28
CA SER A 479 2.71 -16.85 17.73
C SER A 479 3.10 -18.18 17.10
N VAL A 480 2.14 -19.07 16.84
CA VAL A 480 2.39 -20.37 16.21
C VAL A 480 2.77 -20.15 14.75
N ASP A 481 2.00 -19.35 14.03
CA ASP A 481 2.23 -19.07 12.60
C ASP A 481 3.57 -18.33 12.40
N LEU A 482 3.89 -17.34 13.24
CA LEU A 482 5.16 -16.62 13.15
C LEU A 482 6.38 -17.52 13.39
N ASN A 483 6.29 -18.48 14.32
CA ASN A 483 7.38 -19.44 14.53
C ASN A 483 7.59 -20.38 13.32
N GLU A 484 6.57 -20.59 12.48
CA GLU A 484 6.70 -21.35 11.24
C GLU A 484 7.43 -20.54 10.15
N PHE A 485 7.07 -19.27 10.01
CA PHE A 485 7.59 -18.41 8.93
C PHE A 485 8.92 -17.73 9.27
N VAL A 486 9.13 -17.36 10.53
CA VAL A 486 10.34 -16.70 11.01
C VAL A 486 11.09 -17.67 11.91
N LYS A 487 12.07 -18.38 11.33
CA LYS A 487 12.87 -19.31 12.12
C LYS A 487 13.79 -18.53 13.07
N PRO A 488 13.84 -18.89 14.36
CA PRO A 488 14.80 -18.32 15.29
C PRO A 488 16.22 -18.49 14.75
N VAL A 489 16.98 -17.39 14.72
CA VAL A 489 18.42 -17.47 14.51
C VAL A 489 19.01 -17.99 15.83
N GLY A 490 19.45 -19.25 15.83
CA GLY A 490 20.08 -19.90 16.98
C GLY A 490 21.48 -19.38 17.27
#